data_AF-A0A943U5L5-F1
#
_entry.id   AF-A0A943U5L5-F1
#
_cell.length_a   1.000
_cell.length_b   1.000
_cell.length_c   1.000
_cell.angle_alpha   90.00
_cell.angle_beta   90.00
_cell.angle_gamma   90.00
#
_symmetry.space_group_name_H-M   'P 1'
#
loop_
_entity.id
_entity.type
_entity.pdbx_description
1 polymer ?
#
loop_
_entity_poly.entity_id
_entity_poly.type
_entity_poly.pdbx_seq_one_letter_code
_entity_poly.pdbx_strand_id
1 'polypeptide(L)'
;MHSEDPKILSDHERDNFSGPTIDEDGTVHDQQSLYEERLREQQNAQQQRIHIVTSGLSWRVKLAIGVIVFCVVAVIIGALGLIVMAMPYLLGIFVIYCLYSILSSILHR
;
A
#
# COMPACT_ATOMS: atom_id res chain seq x y z
N MET A 1 -14.53 34.99 -50.32
CA MET A 1 -14.91 33.88 -49.44
C MET A 1 -14.29 32.63 -50.03
N HIS A 2 -13.31 32.03 -49.35
CA HIS A 2 -12.84 30.70 -49.72
C HIS A 2 -13.92 29.70 -49.30
N SER A 3 -14.56 29.07 -50.28
CA SER A 3 -15.47 27.96 -50.05
C SER A 3 -14.63 26.73 -49.75
N GLU A 4 -14.34 26.48 -48.49
CA GLU A 4 -13.76 25.21 -48.08
C GLU A 4 -14.87 24.17 -48.13
N ASP A 5 -14.83 23.30 -49.13
CA ASP A 5 -15.73 22.16 -49.23
C ASP A 5 -15.59 21.28 -47.97
N PRO A 6 -16.70 20.74 -47.42
CA PRO A 6 -16.63 19.89 -46.24
C PRO A 6 -15.77 18.66 -46.52
N LYS A 7 -14.55 18.64 -45.96
CA LYS A 7 -13.62 17.53 -46.10
C LYS A 7 -14.10 16.36 -45.24
N ILE A 8 -14.63 15.33 -45.90
CA ILE A 8 -14.94 14.05 -45.26
C ILE A 8 -13.62 13.32 -45.01
N LEU A 9 -13.33 13.01 -43.74
CA LEU A 9 -12.15 12.26 -43.33
C LEU A 9 -12.25 10.81 -43.83
N SER A 10 -11.14 10.23 -44.26
CA SER A 10 -11.05 8.79 -44.53
C SER A 10 -11.13 7.98 -43.23
N ASP A 11 -11.51 6.70 -43.29
CA ASP A 11 -11.60 5.84 -42.09
C ASP A 11 -10.29 5.79 -41.31
N HIS A 12 -9.15 5.80 -42.01
CA HIS A 12 -7.83 5.82 -41.38
C HIS A 12 -7.52 7.16 -40.68
N GLU A 13 -7.92 8.29 -41.28
CA GLU A 13 -7.76 9.61 -40.66
C GLU A 13 -8.71 9.79 -39.47
N ARG A 14 -9.91 9.19 -39.50
CA ARG A 14 -10.86 9.21 -38.39
C ARG A 14 -10.30 8.44 -37.19
N ASP A 15 -9.78 7.23 -37.42
CA ASP A 15 -9.34 6.34 -36.35
C ASP A 15 -8.00 6.81 -35.71
N ASN A 16 -7.22 7.62 -36.43
CA ASN A 16 -5.96 8.21 -35.94
C ASN A 16 -6.07 9.72 -35.61
N PHE A 17 -7.29 10.23 -35.42
CA PHE A 17 -7.52 11.62 -35.07
C PHE A 17 -6.92 11.95 -33.70
N SER A 18 -6.00 12.91 -33.66
CA SER A 18 -5.25 13.31 -32.46
C SER A 18 -5.62 14.71 -31.97
N GLY A 19 -6.77 15.23 -32.40
CA GLY A 19 -7.30 16.52 -31.94
C GLY A 19 -8.12 16.38 -30.65
N PRO A 20 -8.34 17.49 -29.92
CA PRO A 20 -9.25 17.51 -28.79
C PRO A 20 -10.68 17.17 -29.25
N THR A 21 -11.32 16.22 -28.58
CA THR A 21 -12.71 15.84 -28.86
C THR A 21 -13.62 16.65 -27.94
N ILE A 22 -14.66 17.26 -28.48
CA ILE A 22 -15.62 18.06 -27.72
C ILE A 22 -16.95 17.31 -27.68
N ASP A 23 -17.46 17.06 -26.46
CA ASP A 23 -18.75 16.44 -26.24
C ASP A 23 -19.91 17.43 -26.51
N GLU A 24 -21.13 16.92 -26.63
CA GLU A 24 -22.32 17.74 -26.92
C GLU A 24 -22.65 18.76 -25.82
N ASP A 25 -22.11 18.58 -24.61
CA ASP A 25 -22.22 19.50 -23.48
C ASP A 25 -21.11 20.58 -23.47
N GLY A 26 -20.19 20.54 -24.44
CA GLY A 26 -19.06 21.46 -24.56
C GLY A 26 -17.81 21.05 -23.78
N THR A 27 -17.78 19.84 -23.20
CA THR A 27 -16.59 19.33 -22.50
C THR A 27 -15.50 18.97 -23.50
N VAL A 28 -14.32 19.57 -23.34
CA VAL A 28 -13.15 19.32 -24.20
C VAL A 28 -12.28 18.24 -23.57
N HIS A 29 -12.14 17.10 -24.25
CA HIS A 29 -11.26 16.01 -23.85
C HIS A 29 -9.92 16.13 -24.55
N ASP A 30 -8.89 16.39 -23.74
CA ASP A 30 -7.51 16.28 -24.19
C ASP A 30 -7.06 14.81 -24.15
N GLN A 31 -6.11 14.44 -25.00
CA GLN A 31 -5.57 13.07 -25.02
C GLN A 31 -5.02 12.63 -23.65
N GLN A 32 -4.56 13.59 -22.86
CA GLN A 32 -4.10 13.38 -21.48
C GLN A 32 -5.25 13.12 -20.50
N SER A 33 -6.40 13.80 -20.64
CA SER A 33 -7.56 13.56 -19.77
C SER A 33 -8.16 12.19 -20.01
N LEU A 34 -8.20 11.70 -21.25
CA LEU A 34 -8.63 10.33 -21.58
C LEU A 34 -7.70 9.25 -21.02
N TYR A 35 -6.39 9.52 -20.95
CA TYR A 35 -5.43 8.60 -20.34
C TYR A 35 -5.57 8.58 -18.80
N GLU A 36 -5.76 9.75 -18.19
CA GLU A 36 -6.01 9.90 -16.76
C GLU A 36 -7.36 9.31 -16.34
N GLU A 37 -8.38 9.43 -17.18
CA GLU A 37 -9.69 8.82 -17.00
C GLU A 37 -9.62 7.30 -17.12
N ARG A 38 -8.89 6.75 -18.10
CA ARG A 38 -8.64 5.29 -18.16
C ARG A 38 -7.85 4.77 -16.97
N LEU A 39 -6.88 5.54 -16.46
CA LEU A 39 -6.17 5.19 -15.22
C LEU A 39 -7.10 5.22 -14.00
N ARG A 40 -7.99 6.21 -13.92
CA ARG A 40 -9.02 6.31 -12.87
C ARG A 40 -10.04 5.20 -12.96
N GLU A 41 -10.49 4.82 -14.15
CA GLU A 41 -11.36 3.67 -14.39
C GLU A 41 -10.66 2.37 -14.02
N GLN A 42 -9.37 2.21 -14.33
CA GLN A 42 -8.61 1.01 -13.94
C GLN A 42 -8.42 0.92 -12.42
N GLN A 43 -8.12 2.06 -11.76
CA GLN A 43 -8.09 2.13 -10.29
C GLN A 43 -9.48 1.87 -9.68
N ASN A 44 -10.54 2.45 -10.23
CA ASN A 44 -11.91 2.20 -9.79
C ASN A 44 -12.36 0.77 -10.07
N ALA A 45 -11.96 0.14 -11.16
CA ALA A 45 -12.28 -1.26 -11.46
C ALA A 45 -11.55 -2.20 -10.50
N GLN A 46 -10.31 -1.89 -10.12
CA GLN A 46 -9.57 -2.66 -9.11
C GLN A 46 -10.14 -2.42 -7.71
N GLN A 47 -10.53 -1.19 -7.38
CA GLN A 47 -11.15 -0.81 -6.12
C GLN A 47 -12.60 -1.33 -6.01
N GLN A 48 -13.36 -1.34 -7.10
CA GLN A 48 -14.68 -1.97 -7.21
C GLN A 48 -14.57 -3.49 -7.21
N ARG A 49 -13.51 -4.11 -7.76
CA ARG A 49 -13.31 -5.56 -7.57
C ARG A 49 -13.18 -5.93 -6.09
N ILE A 50 -12.60 -5.04 -5.29
CA ILE A 50 -12.46 -5.20 -3.83
C ILE A 50 -13.75 -4.77 -3.10
N HIS A 51 -14.50 -3.80 -3.64
CA HIS A 51 -15.73 -3.28 -3.04
C HIS A 51 -16.99 -4.11 -3.41
N ILE A 52 -17.01 -4.82 -4.54
CA ILE A 52 -18.14 -5.68 -4.93
C ILE A 52 -18.18 -6.96 -4.08
N VAL A 53 -17.03 -7.42 -3.58
CA VAL A 53 -16.98 -8.46 -2.52
C VAL A 53 -17.19 -7.90 -1.11
N THR A 54 -17.32 -6.58 -0.94
CA THR A 54 -17.51 -5.94 0.38
C THR A 54 -18.97 -5.63 0.73
N SER A 55 -19.90 -5.74 -0.22
CA SER A 55 -21.34 -5.50 -0.02
C SER A 55 -22.06 -6.51 0.91
N GLY A 56 -21.31 -7.31 1.67
CA GLY A 56 -21.83 -8.27 2.65
C GLY A 56 -20.87 -8.60 3.78
N LEU A 57 -19.88 -7.75 4.07
CA LEU A 57 -18.92 -8.06 5.15
C LEU A 57 -19.59 -7.85 6.51
N SER A 58 -20.12 -8.94 7.05
CA SER A 58 -20.82 -8.99 8.33
C SER A 58 -19.98 -8.32 9.42
N TRP A 59 -20.63 -7.62 10.37
CA TRP A 59 -20.00 -6.96 11.52
C TRP A 59 -18.95 -7.83 12.25
N ARG A 60 -19.15 -9.16 12.19
CA ARG A 60 -18.24 -10.20 12.68
C ARG A 60 -16.85 -10.15 12.03
N VAL A 61 -16.76 -9.88 10.73
CA VAL A 61 -15.48 -9.81 10.01
C VAL A 61 -14.73 -8.53 10.36
N LYS A 62 -15.45 -7.41 10.52
CA LYS A 62 -14.86 -6.14 10.99
C LYS A 62 -14.25 -6.30 12.39
N LEU A 63 -14.96 -6.99 13.29
CA LEU A 63 -14.42 -7.37 14.60
C LEU A 63 -13.23 -8.34 14.50
N ALA A 64 -13.33 -9.37 13.65
CA ALA A 64 -12.26 -10.35 13.47
C ALA A 64 -10.96 -9.70 12.99
N ILE A 65 -11.03 -8.80 12.01
CA ILE A 65 -9.89 -8.03 11.52
C ILE A 65 -9.30 -7.18 12.65
N GLY A 66 -10.14 -6.50 13.43
CA GLY A 66 -9.70 -5.71 14.58
C GLY A 66 -8.97 -6.55 15.63
N VAL A 67 -9.50 -7.72 15.98
CA VAL A 67 -8.88 -8.65 16.95
C VAL A 67 -7.56 -9.20 16.42
N ILE A 68 -7.46 -9.56 15.14
CA ILE A 68 -6.23 -10.06 14.54
C ILE A 68 -5.14 -8.99 14.60
N VAL A 69 -5.45 -7.76 14.17
CA VAL A 69 -4.49 -6.64 14.21
C VAL A 69 -4.07 -6.34 15.65
N PHE A 70 -5.01 -6.30 16.59
CA PHE A 70 -4.72 -6.11 18.01
C PHE A 70 -3.80 -7.22 18.55
N CYS A 71 -4.06 -8.47 18.21
CA CYS A 71 -3.27 -9.62 18.63
C CYS A 71 -1.82 -9.53 18.13
N VAL A 72 -1.63 -9.17 16.85
CA VAL A 72 -0.28 -8.98 16.28
C VAL A 72 0.47 -7.88 17.02
N VAL A 73 -0.17 -6.74 17.28
CA VAL A 73 0.44 -5.63 18.02
C VAL A 73 0.79 -6.06 19.45
N ALA A 74 -0.10 -6.77 20.14
CA ALA A 74 0.14 -7.27 21.48
C ALA A 74 1.31 -8.26 21.54
N VAL A 75 1.45 -9.15 20.56
CA VAL A 75 2.58 -10.08 20.47
C VAL A 75 3.89 -9.33 20.26
N ILE A 76 3.92 -8.32 19.38
CA ILE A 76 5.12 -7.52 19.13
C ILE A 76 5.55 -6.78 20.40
N ILE A 77 4.60 -6.11 21.08
CA ILE A 77 4.89 -5.37 22.32
C ILE A 77 5.33 -6.34 23.42
N GLY A 78 4.69 -7.51 23.54
CA GLY A 78 5.07 -8.53 24.51
C GLY A 78 6.47 -9.09 24.26
N ALA A 79 6.81 -9.40 23.01
CA ALA A 79 8.13 -9.88 22.64
C ALA A 79 9.22 -8.82 22.87
N LEU A 80 8.97 -7.57 22.45
CA LEU A 80 9.87 -6.45 22.71
C LEU A 80 10.04 -6.20 24.21
N GLY A 81 8.95 -6.26 24.98
CA GLY A 81 8.99 -6.12 26.43
C GLY A 81 9.81 -7.22 27.09
N LEU A 82 9.65 -8.48 26.67
CA LEU A 82 10.46 -9.60 27.15
C LEU A 82 11.95 -9.43 26.82
N ILE A 83 12.28 -8.98 25.60
CA ILE A 83 13.67 -8.74 25.20
C ILE A 83 14.30 -7.64 26.05
N VAL A 84 13.59 -6.52 26.25
CA VAL A 84 14.05 -5.40 27.07
C VAL A 84 14.23 -5.82 28.54
N MET A 85 13.33 -6.64 29.08
CA MET A 85 13.47 -7.18 30.42
C MET A 85 14.60 -8.22 30.52
N ALA A 86 14.78 -9.08 29.52
CA ALA A 86 15.78 -10.15 29.53
C ALA A 86 17.22 -9.65 29.34
N MET A 87 17.41 -8.59 28.56
CA MET A 87 18.72 -7.96 28.29
C MET A 87 19.54 -7.65 29.56
N PRO A 88 19.02 -6.95 30.59
CA PRO A 88 19.77 -6.67 31.81
C PRO A 88 20.11 -7.93 32.62
N TYR A 89 19.27 -8.97 32.61
CA TYR A 89 19.59 -10.23 33.31
C TYR A 89 20.74 -10.98 32.63
N LEU A 90 20.74 -11.03 31.29
CA LEU A 90 21.85 -11.61 30.51
C LEU A 90 23.15 -10.84 30.75
N LEU A 91 23.10 -9.50 30.75
CA LEU A 91 24.26 -8.66 31.06
C LEU A 91 24.76 -8.90 32.49
N GLY A 92 23.86 -9.00 33.47
CA GLY A 92 24.20 -9.27 34.87
C GLY A 92 24.91 -10.61 35.05
N ILE A 93 24.37 -11.68 34.46
CA ILE A 93 25.01 -13.01 34.48
C ILE A 93 26.39 -12.96 33.82
N PHE A 94 26.52 -12.25 32.69
CA PHE A 94 27.80 -12.09 31.99
C PHE A 94 28.84 -11.39 32.87
N VAL A 95 28.48 -10.30 33.55
CA VAL A 95 29.39 -9.59 34.47
C VAL A 95 29.82 -10.48 35.64
N ILE A 96 28.88 -11.22 36.25
CA ILE A 96 29.19 -12.15 37.33
C ILE A 96 30.15 -13.24 36.85
N TYR A 97 29.93 -13.79 35.65
CA TYR A 97 30.80 -14.79 35.06
C TYR A 97 32.20 -14.24 34.77
N CYS A 98 32.31 -13.01 34.25
CA CYS A 98 33.58 -12.32 34.06
C CYS A 98 34.34 -12.16 35.39
N LEU A 99 33.66 -11.69 36.45
CA LEU A 99 34.27 -11.54 37.77
C LEU A 99 34.73 -12.89 38.31
N TYR A 100 33.90 -13.93 38.22
CA TYR A 100 34.28 -15.29 38.64
C TYR A 100 35.50 -15.80 37.87
N SER A 101 35.55 -15.58 36.56
CA SER A 101 36.69 -15.99 35.72
C SER A 101 37.98 -15.27 36.12
N ILE A 102 37.91 -13.96 36.42
CA ILE A 102 39.06 -13.18 36.90
C ILE A 102 39.51 -13.65 38.28
N LEU A 103 38.59 -13.82 39.24
CA LEU A 103 38.92 -14.31 40.58
C LEU A 103 39.50 -15.73 40.52
N SER A 104 38.90 -16.62 39.73
CA SER A 104 39.42 -17.97 39.52
C SER A 104 40.82 -17.93 38.92
N SER A 105 41.07 -17.07 37.93
CA SER A 105 42.39 -16.89 37.31
C SER A 105 43.44 -16.33 38.27
N ILE A 106 43.06 -15.58 39.31
CA ILE A 106 43.97 -15.01 40.32
C ILE A 106 44.18 -15.99 41.48
N LEU A 107 43.14 -16.72 41.90
CA LEU A 107 43.17 -17.65 43.02
C LEU A 107 43.80 -19.01 42.66
N HIS A 108 43.72 -19.44 41.40
CA HIS A 108 44.41 -20.64 40.90
C HIS A 108 45.88 -20.40 40.52
N ARG A 109 46.40 -19.19 40.74
CA ARG A 109 47.80 -18.84 40.51
C ARG A 109 48.58 -18.90 41.82
#